data_AF-A0A9N9CLS0-F1
#
_entry.id   AF-A0A9N9CLS0-F1
#
_cell.length_a   1.000
_cell.length_b   1.000
_cell.length_c   1.000
_cell.angle_alpha   90.00
_cell.angle_beta   90.00
_cell.angle_gamma   90.00
#
_symmetry.space_group_name_H-M   'P 1'
#
loop_
_entity.id
_entity.type
_entity.pdbx_description
1 polymer ?
#
loop_
_entity_poly.entity_id
_entity_poly.type
_entity_poly.pdbx_seq_one_letter_code
_entity_poly.pdbx_strand_id
1 'polypeptide(L)'
;MEAIEFIAAAQDCVTINTIKNCWCKTGILSSPVCEIVDVAGPVLNSERFINSLSDEQHIVLENYIHQLNVPVPIEEPLLLSFEQIVDLVNEEDIECTSDDSSEEVSPVQLKEAQIGLETAINFFEQQSDNIGFDIKDLHIFHKYLNLLNVKEFQLKQQQKIDAYFGS
;
A
#
# COMPACT_ATOMS: atom_id res chain seq x y z
N MET A 1 -26.13 -8.75 -15.01
CA MET A 1 -25.83 -9.45 -16.28
C MET A 1 -25.57 -8.45 -17.41
N GLU A 2 -26.37 -7.37 -17.48
CA GLU A 2 -26.24 -6.27 -18.46
C GLU A 2 -24.83 -5.69 -18.61
N ALA A 3 -24.08 -5.49 -17.51
CA ALA A 3 -22.72 -4.94 -17.59
C ALA A 3 -21.75 -5.84 -18.39
N ILE A 4 -21.90 -7.16 -18.30
CA ILE A 4 -21.04 -8.12 -18.99
C ILE A 4 -21.34 -8.11 -20.49
N GLU A 5 -22.62 -8.04 -20.84
CA GLU A 5 -23.09 -7.98 -22.22
C GLU A 5 -22.68 -6.67 -22.89
N PHE A 6 -22.76 -5.55 -22.16
CA PHE A 6 -22.30 -4.25 -22.64
C PHE A 6 -20.80 -4.26 -22.98
N ILE A 7 -19.97 -4.79 -22.08
CA ILE A 7 -18.52 -4.85 -22.30
C ILE A 7 -18.17 -5.80 -23.45
N ALA A 8 -18.84 -6.96 -23.54
CA ALA A 8 -18.64 -7.88 -24.65
C ALA A 8 -19.07 -7.29 -26.00
N ALA A 9 -20.12 -6.47 -26.02
CA ALA A 9 -20.59 -5.79 -27.23
C ALA A 9 -19.68 -4.60 -27.63
N ALA A 10 -18.99 -3.98 -26.67
CA ALA A 10 -18.08 -2.87 -26.93
C ALA A 10 -16.67 -3.32 -27.37
N GLN A 11 -16.32 -4.60 -27.23
CA GLN A 11 -15.02 -5.15 -27.61
C GLN A 11 -15.17 -6.40 -28.49
N ASP A 12 -14.85 -6.26 -29.77
CA ASP A 12 -15.00 -7.31 -30.79
C ASP A 12 -14.22 -8.62 -30.49
N CYS A 13 -13.20 -8.56 -29.62
CA CYS A 13 -12.33 -9.69 -29.29
C CYS A 13 -12.64 -10.34 -27.93
N VAL A 14 -13.60 -9.82 -27.17
CA VAL A 14 -13.87 -10.28 -25.81
C VAL A 14 -15.25 -10.90 -25.70
N THR A 15 -15.31 -12.20 -25.40
CA THR A 15 -16.59 -12.90 -25.21
C THR A 15 -17.15 -12.68 -23.80
N ILE A 16 -18.46 -12.80 -23.67
CA ILE A 16 -19.18 -12.81 -22.38
C ILE A 16 -18.56 -13.82 -21.40
N ASN A 17 -18.16 -15.00 -21.89
CA ASN A 17 -17.53 -16.03 -21.06
C ASN A 17 -16.14 -15.61 -20.58
N THR A 18 -15.37 -14.92 -21.42
CA THR A 18 -14.06 -14.38 -21.04
C THR A 18 -14.20 -13.40 -19.87
N ILE A 19 -15.17 -12.49 -19.94
CA ILE A 19 -15.41 -11.48 -18.89
C ILE A 19 -15.89 -12.16 -17.61
N LYS A 20 -16.85 -13.09 -17.71
CA LYS A 20 -17.32 -13.86 -16.55
C LYS A 20 -16.18 -14.60 -15.84
N ASN A 21 -15.33 -15.29 -16.61
CA ASN A 21 -14.20 -16.02 -16.05
C ASN A 21 -13.19 -15.09 -15.38
N CYS A 22 -12.87 -13.96 -16.01
CA CYS A 22 -11.99 -12.96 -15.41
C CYS A 22 -12.60 -12.39 -14.12
N TRP A 23 -13.87 -12.01 -14.14
CA TRP A 23 -14.53 -11.40 -12.98
C TRP A 23 -14.76 -12.37 -11.84
N CYS A 24 -14.98 -13.66 -12.12
CA CYS A 24 -14.95 -14.70 -11.08
C CYS A 24 -13.54 -14.84 -10.48
N LYS A 25 -12.48 -14.87 -11.30
CA LYS A 25 -11.09 -14.98 -10.80
C LYS A 25 -10.64 -13.77 -9.99
N THR A 26 -11.11 -12.58 -10.35
CA THR A 26 -10.78 -11.34 -9.64
C THR A 26 -11.75 -11.03 -8.50
N GLY A 27 -12.71 -11.91 -8.23
CA GLY A 27 -13.70 -11.75 -7.14
C GLY A 27 -14.74 -10.66 -7.38
N ILE A 28 -14.77 -10.04 -8.56
CA ILE A 28 -15.79 -9.06 -8.96
C ILE A 28 -17.17 -9.72 -9.07
N LEU A 29 -17.20 -10.98 -9.51
CA LEU A 29 -18.40 -11.81 -9.47
C LEU A 29 -18.29 -12.80 -8.32
N SER A 30 -19.07 -12.61 -7.26
CA SER A 30 -19.28 -13.65 -6.25
C SER A 30 -20.17 -14.73 -6.86
N SER A 31 -19.64 -15.93 -7.14
CA SER A 31 -20.43 -16.97 -7.81
C SER A 31 -20.54 -18.25 -6.99
N PRO A 32 -21.77 -18.80 -6.80
CA PRO A 32 -22.01 -20.16 -6.33
C PRO A 32 -21.82 -21.22 -7.43
N VAL A 33 -21.34 -20.86 -8.64
CA VAL A 33 -21.23 -21.74 -9.82
C VAL A 33 -19.78 -21.96 -10.25
N CYS A 34 -18.80 -21.44 -9.52
CA CYS A 34 -17.43 -21.87 -9.73
C CYS A 34 -17.25 -23.25 -9.08
N GLU A 35 -17.30 -24.31 -9.88
CA GLU A 35 -16.50 -25.50 -9.59
C GLU A 35 -15.04 -25.08 -9.69
N ILE A 36 -14.56 -24.48 -8.61
CA ILE A 36 -13.15 -24.23 -8.37
C ILE A 36 -12.57 -25.64 -8.22
N VAL A 37 -11.69 -26.06 -9.13
CA VAL A 37 -10.74 -27.13 -8.82
C VAL A 37 -9.82 -26.53 -7.76
N ASP A 38 -10.26 -26.66 -6.52
CA ASP A 38 -9.76 -25.94 -5.36
C ASP A 38 -8.46 -26.59 -4.92
N VAL A 39 -7.34 -25.91 -5.21
CA VAL A 39 -6.12 -26.10 -4.44
C VAL A 39 -6.40 -25.43 -3.10
N ALA A 40 -6.76 -26.28 -2.13
CA ALA A 40 -7.18 -25.94 -0.78
C ALA A 40 -6.46 -24.72 -0.19
N GLY A 41 -7.20 -23.62 -0.07
CA GLY A 41 -6.95 -22.54 0.86
C GLY A 41 -8.29 -22.05 1.40
N PRO A 42 -8.51 -21.98 2.73
CA PRO A 42 -9.79 -21.54 3.25
C PRO A 42 -10.02 -20.09 2.85
N VAL A 43 -10.95 -19.87 1.93
CA VAL A 43 -11.52 -18.55 1.64
C VAL A 43 -12.16 -18.05 2.93
N LEU A 44 -11.44 -17.19 3.66
CA LEU A 44 -11.94 -16.54 4.86
C LEU A 44 -13.10 -15.65 4.46
N ASN A 45 -14.31 -16.10 4.79
CA ASN A 45 -15.53 -15.35 4.60
C ASN A 45 -15.56 -14.24 5.66
N SER A 46 -15.03 -13.06 5.33
CA SER A 46 -14.75 -11.96 6.28
C SER A 46 -15.94 -11.57 7.16
N GLU A 47 -17.16 -11.70 6.64
CA GLU A 47 -18.39 -11.44 7.40
C GLU A 47 -18.62 -12.46 8.52
N ARG A 48 -18.27 -13.74 8.31
CA ARG A 48 -18.36 -14.76 9.37
C ARG A 48 -17.30 -14.57 10.44
N PHE A 49 -16.12 -14.10 10.05
CA PHE A 49 -15.03 -13.84 11.00
C PHE A 49 -15.42 -12.69 11.94
N ILE A 50 -15.90 -11.58 11.40
CA ILE A 50 -16.33 -10.42 12.20
C ILE A 50 -17.47 -10.82 13.15
N ASN A 51 -18.47 -11.57 12.67
CA ASN A 51 -19.58 -12.03 13.51
C ASN A 51 -19.20 -13.12 14.53
N SER A 52 -17.98 -13.67 14.47
CA SER A 52 -17.48 -14.69 15.39
C SER A 52 -16.62 -14.12 16.52
N LEU A 53 -16.36 -12.81 16.51
CA LEU A 53 -15.62 -12.14 17.56
C LEU A 53 -16.44 -12.05 18.84
N SER A 54 -15.76 -12.10 19.98
CA SER A 54 -16.41 -11.81 21.26
C SER A 54 -16.75 -10.32 21.39
N ASP A 55 -17.68 -9.98 22.29
CA ASP A 55 -18.06 -8.58 22.54
C ASP A 55 -16.85 -7.70 22.90
N GLU A 56 -15.89 -8.25 23.64
CA GLU A 56 -14.64 -7.58 24.00
C GLU A 56 -13.75 -7.31 22.78
N GLN A 57 -13.67 -8.26 21.86
CA GLN A 57 -12.92 -8.12 20.61
C GLN A 57 -13.59 -7.11 19.67
N HIS A 58 -14.92 -7.08 19.64
CA HIS A 58 -15.68 -6.06 18.91
C HIS A 58 -15.39 -4.67 19.45
N ILE A 59 -15.36 -4.48 20.77
CA ILE A 59 -15.03 -3.18 21.38
C ILE A 59 -13.61 -2.72 21.00
N VAL A 60 -12.64 -3.63 21.00
CA VAL A 60 -11.25 -3.32 20.59
C VAL A 60 -11.19 -2.93 19.11
N LEU A 61 -11.89 -3.67 18.25
CA LEU A 61 -11.93 -3.39 16.81
C LEU A 61 -12.61 -2.06 16.49
N GLU A 62 -13.75 -1.77 17.13
CA GLU A 62 -14.47 -0.51 17.00
C GLU A 62 -13.61 0.68 17.46
N ASN A 63 -12.90 0.54 18.59
CA ASN A 63 -11.98 1.57 19.07
C ASN A 63 -10.82 1.80 18.10
N TYR A 64 -10.28 0.74 17.50
CA TYR A 64 -9.22 0.83 16.50
C TYR A 64 -9.71 1.54 15.23
N ILE A 65 -10.88 1.18 14.72
CA ILE A 65 -11.51 1.85 13.57
C ILE A 65 -11.79 3.32 13.88
N HIS A 66 -12.24 3.63 15.10
CA HIS A 66 -12.49 5.00 15.52
C HIS A 66 -11.20 5.84 15.51
N GLN A 67 -10.08 5.29 15.99
CA GLN A 67 -8.78 5.96 15.96
C GLN A 67 -8.27 6.21 14.54
N LEU A 68 -8.52 5.29 13.60
CA LEU A 68 -8.18 5.47 12.19
C LEU A 68 -9.03 6.55 11.50
N ASN A 69 -10.25 6.76 11.98
CA ASN A 69 -11.17 7.77 11.46
C ASN A 69 -10.97 9.16 12.11
N VAL A 70 -10.09 9.29 13.10
CA VAL A 70 -9.72 10.61 13.64
C VAL A 70 -8.98 11.35 12.53
N PRO A 71 -9.48 12.51 12.08
CA PRO A 71 -8.76 13.32 11.10
C PRO A 71 -7.41 13.70 11.69
N VAL A 72 -6.32 13.28 11.04
CA VAL A 72 -4.99 13.80 11.36
C VAL A 72 -5.05 15.31 11.15
N PRO A 73 -4.63 16.13 12.13
CA PRO A 73 -4.43 17.54 11.88
C PRO A 73 -3.46 17.63 10.72
N ILE A 74 -3.97 18.00 9.55
CA ILE A 74 -3.12 18.42 8.45
C ILE A 74 -2.50 19.67 9.02
N GLU A 75 -1.24 19.61 9.46
CA GLU A 75 -0.48 20.82 9.77
C GLU A 75 -0.75 21.76 8.61
N GLU A 76 -1.25 22.96 8.92
CA GLU A 76 -1.52 23.98 7.90
C GLU A 76 -0.38 23.95 6.90
N PRO A 77 -0.64 23.90 5.58
CA PRO A 77 0.45 23.91 4.62
C PRO A 77 1.29 25.14 4.94
N LEU A 78 2.49 24.91 5.48
CA LEU A 78 3.47 25.95 5.68
C LEU A 78 3.86 26.41 4.28
N LEU A 79 3.08 27.36 3.75
CA LEU A 79 3.31 28.01 2.47
C LEU A 79 4.49 28.95 2.67
N LEU A 80 5.68 28.37 2.83
CA LEU A 80 6.92 29.11 2.74
C LEU A 80 7.01 29.65 1.31
N SER A 81 7.16 30.97 1.21
CA SER A 81 7.49 31.62 -0.06
C SER A 81 8.90 31.19 -0.51
N PHE A 82 9.16 31.28 -1.82
CA PHE A 82 10.45 30.89 -2.38
C PHE A 82 11.63 31.65 -1.75
N GLU A 83 11.43 32.92 -1.36
CA GLU A 83 12.41 33.73 -0.62
C GLU A 83 12.72 33.13 0.76
N GLN A 84 11.69 32.73 1.52
CA GLN A 84 11.88 32.12 2.83
C GLN A 84 12.59 30.76 2.75
N ILE A 85 12.39 30.01 1.66
CA ILE A 85 13.10 28.75 1.41
C ILE A 85 14.59 29.03 1.14
N VAL A 86 14.90 30.05 0.33
CA VAL A 86 16.28 30.41 -0.02
C VAL A 86 17.04 30.94 1.20
N ASP A 87 16.39 31.74 2.04
CA ASP A 87 17.01 32.27 3.26
C ASP A 87 17.36 31.16 4.27
N LEU A 88 16.48 30.16 4.43
CA LEU A 88 16.75 29.00 5.29
C LEU A 88 17.95 28.18 4.79
N VAL A 89 18.07 27.98 3.48
CA VAL A 89 19.21 27.25 2.88
C VAL A 89 20.52 28.03 3.05
N ASN A 90 20.47 29.35 2.97
CA ASN A 90 21.68 30.19 3.13
C ASN A 90 22.10 30.36 4.60
N GLU A 91 21.18 30.23 5.56
CA GLU A 91 21.50 30.29 7.00
C GLU A 91 22.21 29.02 7.49
N GLU A 92 21.95 27.85 6.90
CA GLU A 92 22.60 26.58 7.28
C GLU A 92 24.10 26.51 6.89
N ASP A 93 24.54 27.30 5.91
CA ASP A 93 25.91 27.25 5.39
C ASP A 93 26.96 28.02 6.22
N ILE A 94 26.56 28.75 7.29
CA ILE A 94 27.49 29.64 8.02
C ILE A 94 27.96 29.11 9.38
N GLU A 95 27.37 28.05 9.95
CA GLU A 95 27.83 27.58 11.27
C GLU A 95 27.67 26.07 11.50
N CYS A 96 28.36 25.25 10.70
CA CYS A 96 28.62 23.85 11.05
C CYS A 96 30.03 23.41 10.62
N THR A 97 31.05 23.82 11.38
CA THR A 97 32.24 22.95 11.56
C THR A 97 31.89 21.86 12.57
N SER A 98 30.91 21.02 12.25
CA SER A 98 30.92 19.65 12.74
C SER A 98 31.40 18.81 11.57
N ASP A 99 32.41 18.00 11.83
CA ASP A 99 32.77 16.84 11.03
C ASP A 99 31.57 15.88 11.00
N ASP A 100 30.50 16.29 10.32
CA ASP A 100 29.40 15.44 9.94
C ASP A 100 29.79 14.88 8.59
N SER A 101 30.50 13.76 8.65
CA SER A 101 30.60 12.83 7.54
C SER A 101 29.18 12.35 7.21
N SER A 102 28.40 13.22 6.60
CA SER A 102 27.19 12.88 5.87
C SER A 102 27.66 12.06 4.67
N GLU A 103 27.88 10.77 4.93
CA GLU A 103 27.94 9.78 3.87
C GLU A 103 26.65 9.96 3.08
N GLU A 104 26.75 10.57 1.89
CA GLU A 104 25.64 10.65 0.95
C GLU A 104 25.08 9.25 0.79
N VAL A 105 23.91 9.00 1.40
CA VAL A 105 23.29 7.69 1.39
C VAL A 105 22.94 7.38 -0.05
N SER A 106 23.71 6.46 -0.65
CA SER A 106 23.53 6.07 -2.04
C SER A 106 22.08 5.64 -2.28
N PRO A 107 21.43 6.10 -3.36
CA PRO A 107 20.05 5.75 -3.66
C PRO A 107 19.92 4.22 -3.80
N VAL A 108 19.14 3.61 -2.92
CA VAL A 108 18.87 2.17 -2.90
C VAL A 108 17.90 1.81 -4.03
N GLN A 109 18.11 0.66 -4.68
CA GLN A 109 17.16 0.19 -5.69
C GLN A 109 15.79 -0.10 -5.06
N LEU A 110 14.71 0.16 -5.81
CA LEU A 110 13.33 -0.03 -5.33
C LEU A 110 13.10 -1.44 -4.73
N LYS A 111 13.63 -2.49 -5.38
CA LYS A 111 13.52 -3.87 -4.90
C LYS A 111 14.28 -4.12 -3.60
N GLU A 112 15.48 -3.56 -3.48
CA GLU A 112 16.29 -3.69 -2.27
C GLU A 112 15.64 -2.95 -1.10
N ALA A 113 15.08 -1.77 -1.35
CA ALA A 113 14.31 -1.02 -0.37
C ALA A 113 13.07 -1.79 0.10
N GLN A 114 12.36 -2.44 -0.83
CA GLN A 114 11.19 -3.27 -0.49
C GLN A 114 11.58 -4.47 0.37
N ILE A 115 12.60 -5.24 -0.04
CA ILE A 115 13.08 -6.41 0.72
C ILE A 115 13.57 -5.98 2.11
N GLY A 116 14.27 -4.85 2.21
CA GLY A 116 14.73 -4.30 3.49
C GLY A 116 13.58 -3.96 4.43
N LEU A 117 12.54 -3.29 3.92
CA LEU A 117 11.33 -2.96 4.69
C LEU A 117 10.56 -4.21 5.14
N GLU A 118 10.36 -5.19 4.25
CA GLU A 118 9.71 -6.46 4.60
C GLU A 118 10.50 -7.22 5.66
N THR A 119 11.83 -7.20 5.58
CA THR A 119 12.70 -7.84 6.57
C THR A 119 12.62 -7.14 7.92
N ALA A 120 12.63 -5.80 7.94
CA ALA A 120 12.49 -5.02 9.17
C ALA A 120 11.13 -5.26 9.84
N ILE A 121 10.03 -5.20 9.08
CA ILE A 121 8.68 -5.46 9.59
C ILE A 121 8.61 -6.86 10.23
N ASN A 122 9.04 -7.90 9.50
CA ASN A 122 9.04 -9.27 10.02
C ASN A 122 9.86 -9.41 11.31
N PHE A 123 11.02 -8.75 11.37
CA PHE A 123 11.87 -8.77 12.56
C PHE A 123 11.17 -8.15 13.77
N PHE A 124 10.51 -7.01 13.59
CA PHE A 124 9.83 -6.31 14.68
C PHE A 124 8.53 -7.00 15.11
N GLU A 125 7.78 -7.59 14.18
CA GLU A 125 6.57 -8.36 14.50
C GLU A 125 6.86 -9.65 15.28
N GLN A 126 8.05 -10.25 15.10
CA GLN A 126 8.46 -11.47 15.80
C GLN A 126 9.04 -11.22 17.20
N GLN A 127 9.31 -9.96 17.56
CA GLN A 127 9.81 -9.63 18.89
C GLN A 127 8.67 -9.77 19.91
N SER A 128 8.78 -10.76 20.78
CA SER A 128 7.80 -11.02 21.85
C SER A 128 7.84 -9.99 22.97
N ASP A 129 9.00 -9.34 23.15
CA ASP A 129 9.22 -8.33 24.17
C ASP A 129 9.35 -6.98 23.46
N ASN A 130 8.45 -6.07 23.77
CA ASN A 130 8.33 -4.73 23.18
C ASN A 130 9.47 -3.79 23.65
N ILE A 131 10.72 -4.28 23.62
CA ILE A 131 11.90 -3.60 24.15
C ILE A 131 12.44 -2.67 23.07
N GLY A 132 11.97 -1.43 23.08
CA GLY A 132 12.63 -0.31 22.41
C GLY A 132 12.17 0.01 21.00
N PHE A 133 11.19 -0.71 20.44
CA PHE A 133 10.58 -0.38 19.14
C PHE A 133 9.11 -0.01 19.33
N ASP A 134 8.72 1.23 18.96
CA ASP A 134 7.33 1.67 19.09
C ASP A 134 6.49 1.04 17.99
N ILE A 135 5.28 0.58 18.33
CA ILE A 135 4.27 0.14 17.37
C ILE A 135 3.98 1.24 16.33
N LYS A 136 4.16 2.51 16.69
CA LYS A 136 4.09 3.64 15.75
C LYS A 136 5.16 3.58 14.66
N ASP A 137 6.36 3.09 14.97
CA ASP A 137 7.44 2.94 13.99
C ASP A 137 7.12 1.80 13.00
N LEU A 138 6.47 0.73 13.49
CA LEU A 138 5.96 -0.32 12.61
C LEU A 138 4.93 0.21 11.60
N HIS A 139 4.05 1.10 12.06
CA HIS A 139 3.07 1.75 11.19
C HIS A 139 3.73 2.57 10.07
N ILE A 140 4.83 3.26 10.38
CA ILE A 140 5.63 4.00 9.40
C ILE A 140 6.20 3.03 8.35
N PHE A 141 6.74 1.89 8.76
CA PHE A 141 7.26 0.89 7.81
C PHE A 141 6.17 0.31 6.90
N HIS A 142 5.00 -0.03 7.42
CA HIS A 142 3.88 -0.48 6.58
C HIS A 142 3.44 0.59 5.58
N LYS A 143 3.42 1.86 6.00
CA LYS A 143 3.09 2.98 5.10
C LYS A 143 4.10 3.07 3.95
N TYR A 144 5.39 3.00 4.24
CA TYR A 144 6.42 3.06 3.20
C TYR A 144 6.43 1.82 2.29
N LEU A 145 6.16 0.63 2.82
CA LEU A 145 6.00 -0.57 2.02
C LEU A 145 4.83 -0.42 1.03
N ASN A 146 3.70 0.12 1.48
CA ASN A 146 2.56 0.42 0.61
C ASN A 146 2.89 1.45 -0.48
N LEU A 147 3.62 2.51 -0.13
CA LEU A 147 4.08 3.51 -1.11
C LEU A 147 5.00 2.91 -2.17
N LEU A 148 5.95 2.04 -1.76
CA LEU A 148 6.83 1.34 -2.70
C LEU A 148 6.05 0.42 -3.64
N ASN A 149 5.06 -0.31 -3.13
CA ASN A 149 4.20 -1.17 -3.95
C ASN A 149 3.41 -0.38 -5.00
N VAL A 150 2.83 0.76 -4.60
CA VAL A 150 2.13 1.66 -5.54
C VAL A 150 3.09 2.19 -6.60
N LYS A 151 4.30 2.61 -6.20
CA LYS A 151 5.32 3.11 -7.13
C LYS A 151 5.81 2.02 -8.09
N GLU A 152 5.99 0.78 -7.62
CA GLU A 152 6.34 -0.36 -8.46
C GLU A 152 5.26 -0.63 -9.51
N PHE A 153 3.99 -0.59 -9.10
CA PHE A 153 2.86 -0.78 -9.99
C PHE A 153 2.77 0.31 -11.05
N GLN A 154 2.96 1.58 -10.66
CA GLN A 154 2.99 2.72 -11.59
C GLN A 154 4.13 2.61 -12.59
N LEU A 155 5.35 2.27 -12.15
CA LEU A 155 6.50 2.06 -13.04
C LEU A 155 6.23 0.95 -14.06
N LYS A 156 5.63 -0.17 -13.63
CA LYS A 156 5.23 -1.26 -14.54
C LYS A 156 4.17 -0.82 -15.56
N GLN A 157 3.24 0.07 -15.19
CA GLN A 157 2.28 0.63 -16.13
C GLN A 157 2.94 1.61 -17.11
N GLN A 158 3.81 2.48 -16.62
CA GLN A 158 4.51 3.45 -17.45
C GLN A 158 5.39 2.76 -18.51
N GLN A 159 6.12 1.72 -18.13
CA GLN A 159 6.88 0.89 -19.08
C GLN A 159 6.00 0.28 -20.18
N LYS A 160 4.76 -0.11 -19.88
CA LYS A 160 3.82 -0.64 -20.89
C LYS A 160 3.36 0.44 -21.86
N ILE A 161 3.17 1.67 -21.39
CA ILE A 161 2.78 2.81 -22.22
C ILE A 161 3.95 3.23 -23.12
N ASP A 162 5.15 3.33 -22.56
CA ASP A 162 6.36 3.67 -23.33
C ASP A 162 6.65 2.62 -24.41
N ALA A 163 6.44 1.33 -24.11
CA ALA A 163 6.54 0.26 -25.10
C ALA A 163 5.46 0.34 -26.20
N TYR A 164 4.30 0.91 -25.91
CA TYR A 164 3.21 1.09 -26.89
C TYR A 164 3.47 2.25 -27.85
N PHE A 165 4.08 3.34 -27.37
CA PHE A 165 4.39 4.53 -28.19
C PHE A 165 5.80 4.53 -28.78
N GLY A 166 6.67 3.60 -28.34
CA GLY A 166 8.02 3.42 -28.86
C GLY A 166 8.14 2.49 -30.07
N SER A 167 7.02 2.00 -30.62
CA SER A 167 6.98 1.11 -31.81
C SER A 167 6.59 1.85 -33.07
#